data_AF-A0A2G9RTH6-F1
#
_entry.id   AF-A0A2G9RTH6-F1
#
_cell.length_a   1.000
_cell.length_b   1.000
_cell.length_c   1.000
_cell.angle_alpha   90.00
_cell.angle_beta   90.00
_cell.angle_gamma   90.00
#
_symmetry.space_group_name_H-M   'P 1'
#
loop_
_entity.id
_entity.type
_entity.pdbx_description
1 polymer ?
#
loop_
_entity_poly.entity_id
_entity_poly.type
_entity_poly.pdbx_seq_one_letter_code
_entity_poly.pdbx_strand_id
1 'polypeptide(L)'
;MRSKNYVTMMDPLQESFGDTMGSILFIPSLLGDIFWFASILASLGATVRVILDVSGYISIIISACTVILYTLLGGLYSVAYTDVIQLLFMMVSLWICVPFALLNSASENIAYTAVNKVYQEPWIGNIQPQYIARWLDDLAYLVSSCLLCLFL
;
A
#
# COMPACT_ATOMS: atom_id res chain seq x y z
N MET A 1 16.36 -18.03 -13.05
CA MET A 1 16.62 -18.10 -11.60
C MET A 1 17.00 -19.51 -11.14
N ARG A 2 16.19 -20.55 -11.38
CA ARG A 2 16.47 -21.92 -10.88
C ARG A 2 17.71 -22.63 -11.47
N SER A 3 18.15 -22.31 -12.69
CA SER A 3 19.36 -22.94 -13.27
C SER A 3 20.68 -22.24 -12.90
N LYS A 4 20.62 -21.02 -12.33
CA LYS A 4 21.80 -20.21 -11.97
C LYS A 4 21.95 -20.00 -10.45
N ASN A 5 21.13 -20.66 -9.62
CA ASN A 5 21.16 -20.53 -8.15
C ASN A 5 21.15 -19.07 -7.64
N TYR A 6 20.42 -18.18 -8.33
CA TYR A 6 20.20 -16.83 -7.81
C TYR A 6 19.32 -16.90 -6.57
N VAL A 7 19.79 -16.30 -5.48
CA VAL A 7 19.15 -16.28 -4.18
C VAL A 7 18.38 -14.97 -3.98
N THR A 8 18.79 -13.91 -4.69
CA THR A 8 18.11 -12.61 -4.67
C THR A 8 17.67 -12.17 -6.06
N MET A 9 16.62 -11.37 -6.12
CA MET A 9 16.11 -10.81 -7.39
C MET A 9 17.11 -9.83 -8.04
N MET A 10 18.11 -9.37 -7.27
CA MET A 10 19.18 -8.48 -7.71
C MET A 10 20.37 -9.20 -8.37
N ASP A 11 20.58 -10.48 -8.11
CA ASP A 11 21.69 -11.24 -8.73
C ASP A 11 21.70 -11.17 -10.28
N PRO A 12 20.57 -11.32 -11.02
CA PRO A 12 20.57 -11.17 -12.48
C PRO A 12 20.76 -9.72 -12.95
N LEU A 13 20.38 -8.72 -12.15
CA LEU A 13 20.61 -7.30 -12.46
C LEU A 13 22.09 -6.93 -12.30
N GLN A 14 22.74 -7.51 -11.28
CA GLN A 14 24.16 -7.34 -11.03
C GLN A 14 25.01 -7.98 -12.14
N GLU A 15 24.60 -9.13 -12.67
CA GLU A 15 25.29 -9.79 -13.79
C GLU A 15 25.08 -9.05 -15.13
N SER A 16 23.93 -8.38 -15.32
CA SER A 16 23.63 -7.67 -16.57
C SER A 16 24.14 -6.22 -16.63
N PHE A 17 24.28 -5.54 -15.49
CA PHE A 17 24.66 -4.11 -15.42
C PHE A 17 25.99 -3.84 -14.70
N GLY A 18 26.64 -4.88 -14.16
CA GLY A 18 27.88 -4.78 -13.40
C GLY A 18 27.69 -4.34 -11.95
N ASP A 19 28.62 -4.76 -11.08
CA ASP A 19 28.54 -4.59 -9.62
C ASP A 19 28.31 -3.14 -9.16
N THR A 20 28.91 -2.17 -9.85
CA THR A 20 28.80 -0.75 -9.51
C THR A 20 27.40 -0.20 -9.80
N MET A 21 26.76 -0.60 -10.89
CA MET A 21 25.43 -0.12 -11.26
C MET A 21 24.34 -0.80 -10.41
N GLY A 22 24.53 -2.07 -10.05
CA GLY A 22 23.64 -2.80 -9.14
C GLY A 22 23.51 -2.14 -7.76
N SER A 23 24.63 -1.66 -7.20
CA SER A 23 24.61 -0.95 -5.90
C SER A 23 23.92 0.43 -5.98
N ILE A 24 24.06 1.15 -7.09
CA ILE A 24 23.38 2.45 -7.29
C ILE A 24 21.86 2.26 -7.40
N LEU A 25 21.41 1.20 -8.07
CA LEU A 25 19.99 0.88 -8.22
C LEU A 25 19.35 0.35 -6.92
N PHE A 26 20.15 -0.22 -6.01
CA PHE A 26 19.69 -0.68 -4.69
C PHE A 26 19.24 0.46 -3.76
N ILE A 27 19.93 1.60 -3.78
CA ILE A 27 19.66 2.71 -2.85
C ILE A 27 18.25 3.29 -3.01
N PRO A 28 17.77 3.64 -4.22
CA PRO A 28 16.41 4.11 -4.42
C PRO A 28 15.34 3.07 -4.08
N SER A 29 15.62 1.80 -4.42
CA SER A 29 14.78 0.65 -4.10
C SER A 29 14.56 0.53 -2.59
N LEU A 30 15.64 0.48 -1.81
CA LEU A 30 15.59 0.38 -0.35
C LEU A 30 14.87 1.58 0.29
N LEU A 31 15.13 2.79 -0.19
CA LEU A 31 14.46 3.99 0.30
C LEU A 31 12.94 3.93 0.03
N GLY A 32 12.55 3.46 -1.15
CA GLY A 32 11.15 3.26 -1.52
C GLY A 32 10.43 2.33 -0.55
N ASP A 33 11.04 1.18 -0.25
CA ASP A 33 10.48 0.21 0.70
C ASP A 33 10.38 0.78 2.12
N ILE A 34 11.39 1.53 2.58
CA ILE A 34 11.35 2.18 3.90
C ILE A 34 10.22 3.21 3.99
N PHE A 35 10.05 4.04 2.95
CA PHE A 35 8.96 5.02 2.90
C PHE A 35 7.59 4.35 2.82
N TRP A 36 7.50 3.22 2.12
CA TRP A 36 6.29 2.41 2.03
C TRP A 36 5.90 1.85 3.41
N PHE A 37 6.84 1.20 4.11
CA PHE A 37 6.62 0.69 5.47
C PHE A 37 6.24 1.80 6.45
N ALA A 38 6.89 2.96 6.38
CA ALA A 38 6.56 4.11 7.22
C ALA A 38 5.12 4.59 7.01
N SER A 39 4.65 4.63 5.75
CA SER A 39 3.28 5.03 5.42
C SER A 39 2.24 4.05 5.96
N ILE A 40 2.50 2.75 5.84
CA ILE A 40 1.63 1.71 6.42
C ILE A 40 1.54 1.85 7.93
N LEU A 41 2.69 2.02 8.60
CA LEU A 41 2.75 2.16 10.05
C LEU A 41 2.02 3.42 10.54
N ALA A 42 2.14 4.53 9.80
CA ALA A 42 1.42 5.76 10.09
C ALA A 42 -0.10 5.58 9.94
N SER A 43 -0.55 4.89 8.89
CA SER A 43 -1.97 4.56 8.69
C SER A 43 -2.50 3.67 9.82
N LEU A 44 -1.74 2.65 10.21
CA LEU A 44 -2.08 1.77 11.32
C LEU A 44 -2.18 2.55 12.63
N GLY A 45 -1.22 3.43 12.93
CA GLY A 45 -1.25 4.33 14.08
C GLY A 45 -2.48 5.24 14.11
N ALA A 46 -2.90 5.75 12.95
CA ALA A 46 -4.12 6.57 12.84
C ALA A 46 -5.39 5.75 13.13
N THR A 47 -5.51 4.53 12.59
CA THR A 47 -6.67 3.66 12.85
C THR A 47 -6.78 3.27 14.32
N VAL A 48 -5.66 2.88 14.95
CA VAL A 48 -5.61 2.51 16.37
C VAL A 48 -5.95 3.70 17.27
N ARG A 49 -5.50 4.92 16.91
CA ARG A 49 -5.87 6.14 17.61
C ARG A 49 -7.38 6.36 17.60
N VAL A 50 -8.05 6.16 16.46
CA VAL A 50 -9.51 6.35 16.35
C VAL A 50 -10.28 5.32 17.19
N ILE A 51 -9.78 4.09 17.27
CA ILE A 51 -10.47 2.99 17.97
C ILE A 51 -10.23 3.05 19.49
N LEU A 52 -9.00 3.32 19.93
CA LEU A 52 -8.60 3.23 21.35
C LEU A 52 -8.48 4.60 22.04
N ASP A 53 -8.70 5.71 21.32
CA ASP A 53 -8.54 7.10 21.78
C ASP A 53 -7.19 7.38 22.47
N VAL A 54 -6.15 6.65 22.07
CA VAL A 54 -4.78 6.78 22.57
C VAL A 54 -3.98 7.77 21.70
N SER A 55 -2.95 8.39 22.29
CA SER A 55 -2.04 9.26 21.55
C SER A 55 -1.37 8.51 20.37
N GLY A 56 -1.54 9.04 19.16
CA GLY A 56 -1.08 8.36 17.94
C GLY A 56 0.42 8.03 17.93
N TYR A 57 1.25 8.82 18.61
CA TYR A 57 2.67 8.56 18.79
C TYR A 57 2.94 7.23 19.51
N ILE A 58 2.20 6.95 20.59
CA ILE A 58 2.35 5.71 21.37
C ILE A 58 1.86 4.51 20.54
N SER A 59 0.75 4.66 19.81
CA SER A 59 0.22 3.60 18.94
C SER A 59 1.20 3.21 17.82
N ILE A 60 1.90 4.18 17.22
CA ILE A 60 2.92 3.93 16.19
C ILE A 60 4.10 3.15 16.78
N ILE A 61 4.59 3.51 17.97
CA ILE A 61 5.72 2.81 18.60
C ILE A 61 5.35 1.38 18.96
N ILE A 62 4.17 1.16 19.55
CA ILE A 62 3.72 -0.17 19.96
C ILE A 62 3.54 -1.08 18.73
N SER A 63 2.96 -0.56 17.65
CA SER A 63 2.80 -1.32 16.40
C SER A 63 4.14 -1.65 15.75
N ALA A 64 5.08 -0.69 15.69
CA ALA A 64 6.43 -0.93 15.15
C ALA A 64 7.17 -2.02 15.95
N CYS A 65 7.12 -1.93 17.28
CA CYS A 65 7.76 -2.90 18.16
C CYS A 65 7.20 -4.31 17.95
N THR A 66 5.87 -4.43 17.85
CA THR A 66 5.20 -5.71 17.58
C THR A 66 5.69 -6.32 16.27
N VAL A 67 5.74 -5.53 15.19
CA VAL A 67 6.21 -5.97 13.86
C VAL A 67 7.64 -6.48 13.90
N ILE A 68 8.54 -5.73 14.54
CA ILE A 68 9.95 -6.14 14.68
C ILE A 68 10.06 -7.45 15.47
N LEU A 69 9.34 -7.57 16.59
CA LEU A 69 9.43 -8.74 17.47
C LEU A 69 9.01 -10.04 16.77
N TYR A 70 7.86 -10.07 16.09
CA TYR A 70 7.40 -11.31 15.44
C TYR A 70 8.21 -11.63 14.17
N THR A 71 8.78 -10.62 13.52
CA THR A 71 9.65 -10.81 12.35
C THR A 71 11.01 -11.39 12.76
N LEU A 72 11.61 -10.90 13.85
CA LEU A 72 12.89 -11.40 14.35
C LEU A 72 12.81 -12.82 14.92
N LEU A 73 11.74 -13.14 15.66
CA LEU A 73 11.62 -14.45 16.32
C LEU A 73 11.30 -15.61 15.37
N GLY A 74 10.74 -15.30 14.20
CA GLY A 74 10.13 -16.31 13.34
C GLY A 74 10.84 -16.58 12.01
N GLY A 75 11.82 -15.75 11.63
CA GLY A 75 12.51 -15.86 10.35
C GLY A 75 11.56 -15.79 9.13
N LEU A 76 12.03 -16.22 7.96
CA LEU A 76 11.26 -16.20 6.70
C LEU A 76 9.95 -17.02 6.76
N TYR A 77 9.92 -18.09 7.57
CA TYR A 77 8.74 -18.95 7.70
C TYR A 77 7.58 -18.27 8.43
N SER A 78 7.86 -17.50 9.47
CA SER A 78 6.83 -16.75 10.20
C SER A 78 6.20 -15.68 9.33
N VAL A 79 7.02 -14.96 8.56
CA VAL A 79 6.55 -13.90 7.64
C VAL A 79 5.60 -14.48 6.59
N ALA A 80 5.98 -15.60 5.95
CA ALA A 80 5.13 -16.25 4.96
C ALA A 80 3.78 -16.70 5.55
N TYR A 81 3.79 -17.21 6.79
CA TYR A 81 2.56 -17.65 7.45
C TYR A 81 1.66 -16.46 7.83
N THR A 82 2.25 -15.37 8.34
CA THR A 82 1.50 -14.15 8.68
C THR A 82 0.92 -13.46 7.44
N ASP A 83 1.60 -13.52 6.29
CA ASP A 83 1.10 -12.94 5.03
C ASP A 83 -0.17 -13.66 4.54
N VAL A 84 -0.17 -15.00 4.55
CA VAL A 84 -1.36 -15.80 4.19
C VAL A 84 -2.55 -15.45 5.10
N ILE A 85 -2.31 -15.35 6.40
CA ILE A 85 -3.36 -14.98 7.36
C ILE A 85 -3.84 -13.55 7.12
N GLN A 86 -2.93 -12.59 6.91
CA GLN A 86 -3.26 -11.19 6.66
C GLN A 86 -4.11 -11.02 5.40
N LEU A 87 -3.73 -11.68 4.30
CA LEU A 87 -4.49 -11.66 3.05
C LEU A 87 -5.89 -12.26 3.24
N LEU A 88 -6.01 -13.36 3.98
CA LEU A 88 -7.31 -13.96 4.27
C LEU A 88 -8.21 -13.01 5.08
N PHE A 89 -7.68 -12.39 6.14
CA PHE A 89 -8.43 -11.41 6.92
C PHE A 89 -8.84 -10.20 6.07
N MET A 90 -7.94 -9.65 5.25
CA MET A 90 -8.28 -8.53 4.35
C MET A 90 -9.41 -8.90 3.37
N MET A 91 -9.38 -10.11 2.80
CA MET A 91 -10.42 -10.59 1.90
C MET A 91 -11.78 -10.72 2.59
N VAL A 92 -11.82 -11.32 3.78
CA VAL A 92 -13.07 -11.51 4.54
C VAL A 92 -13.62 -10.16 5.02
N SER A 93 -12.77 -9.30 5.58
CA SER A 93 -13.17 -7.97 6.03
C SER A 93 -13.75 -7.12 4.90
N LEU A 94 -13.12 -7.16 3.71
CA LEU A 94 -13.64 -6.43 2.54
C LEU A 94 -15.01 -6.97 2.11
N TRP A 95 -15.17 -8.29 2.05
CA TRP A 95 -16.44 -8.94 1.69
C TRP A 95 -17.58 -8.63 2.65
N ILE A 96 -17.30 -8.37 3.93
CA ILE A 96 -18.30 -7.97 4.92
C ILE A 96 -18.55 -6.46 4.85
N CYS A 97 -17.50 -5.65 4.69
CA CYS A 97 -17.59 -4.19 4.69
C CYS A 97 -18.35 -3.64 3.48
N VAL A 98 -18.14 -4.22 2.28
CA VAL A 98 -18.80 -3.79 1.04
C VAL A 98 -20.33 -3.86 1.11
N PRO A 99 -20.97 -5.01 1.42
CA PRO A 99 -22.43 -5.06 1.53
C PRO A 99 -22.94 -4.25 2.73
N PHE A 100 -22.20 -4.20 3.85
CA PHE A 100 -22.60 -3.38 5.00
C PHE A 100 -22.64 -1.88 4.64
N ALA A 101 -21.66 -1.39 3.88
CA ALA A 101 -21.65 -0.02 3.39
C ALA A 101 -22.81 0.25 2.42
N LEU A 102 -23.12 -0.70 1.53
CA LEU A 102 -24.21 -0.58 0.55
C LEU A 102 -25.62 -0.68 1.15
N LEU A 103 -25.79 -1.46 2.23
CA LEU A 103 -27.08 -1.66 2.89
C LEU A 103 -27.42 -0.56 3.91
N ASN A 104 -26.45 0.28 4.27
CA ASN A 104 -26.67 1.37 5.20
C ASN A 104 -27.53 2.47 4.57
N SER A 105 -28.56 2.95 5.26
CA SER A 105 -29.49 3.98 4.77
C SER A 105 -28.84 5.35 4.53
N ALA A 106 -27.60 5.55 4.99
CA ALA A 106 -26.77 6.72 4.70
C ALA A 106 -26.01 6.63 3.36
N SER A 107 -25.94 5.45 2.74
CA SER A 107 -25.36 5.24 1.41
C SER A 107 -26.47 5.22 0.37
N GLU A 108 -26.62 6.32 -0.37
CA GLU A 108 -27.48 6.30 -1.55
C GLU A 108 -26.87 5.43 -2.66
N ASN A 109 -27.70 5.05 -3.63
CA ASN A 109 -27.29 4.15 -4.71
C ASN A 109 -26.11 4.77 -5.49
N ILE A 110 -25.03 4.02 -5.73
CA ILE A 110 -23.79 4.51 -6.35
C ILE A 110 -24.07 5.19 -7.70
N ALA A 111 -25.01 4.65 -8.48
CA ALA A 111 -25.41 5.25 -9.76
C ALA A 111 -26.04 6.64 -9.62
N TYR A 112 -26.69 6.92 -8.48
CA TYR A 112 -27.32 8.21 -8.18
C TYR A 112 -26.31 9.21 -7.60
N THR A 113 -25.43 8.80 -6.69
CA THR A 113 -24.35 9.64 -6.14
C THR A 113 -23.23 9.93 -7.14
N ALA A 114 -23.08 9.11 -8.19
CA ALA A 114 -22.11 9.35 -9.26
C ALA A 114 -22.44 10.60 -10.10
N VAL A 115 -23.72 10.93 -10.25
CA VAL A 115 -24.19 12.03 -11.13
C VAL A 115 -24.81 13.17 -10.34
N ASN A 116 -25.48 12.89 -9.21
CA ASN A 116 -26.18 13.90 -8.41
C ASN A 116 -25.46 14.19 -7.09
N LYS A 117 -25.38 15.48 -6.71
CA LYS A 117 -24.87 15.91 -5.39
C LYS A 117 -25.90 15.63 -4.31
N VAL A 118 -25.57 14.75 -3.37
CA VAL A 118 -26.41 14.48 -2.18
C VAL A 118 -25.67 14.97 -0.92
N TYR A 119 -24.51 14.40 -0.61
CA TYR A 119 -23.66 14.80 0.53
C TYR A 119 -22.22 15.21 0.16
N GLN A 120 -21.71 14.72 -0.98
CA GLN A 120 -20.38 14.99 -1.53
C GLN A 120 -20.52 15.47 -2.99
N GLU A 121 -19.46 16.06 -3.56
CA GLU A 121 -19.45 16.38 -4.99
C GLU A 121 -19.58 15.11 -5.85
N PRO A 122 -20.18 15.17 -7.05
CA PRO A 122 -20.41 13.99 -7.87
C PRO A 122 -19.06 13.37 -8.21
N TRP A 123 -19.00 12.05 -8.15
CA TRP A 123 -17.76 11.30 -8.44
C TRP A 123 -17.32 11.50 -9.89
N ILE A 124 -18.29 11.69 -10.81
CA ILE A 124 -18.03 12.21 -12.14
C ILE A 124 -17.92 13.74 -12.02
N GLY A 125 -16.69 14.21 -11.92
CA GLY A 125 -16.35 15.63 -12.12
C GLY A 125 -16.43 15.99 -13.61
N ASN A 126 -16.75 17.25 -13.90
CA ASN A 126 -16.64 17.76 -15.26
C ASN A 126 -15.17 18.13 -15.53
N ILE A 127 -14.53 17.49 -16.51
CA ILE A 127 -13.13 17.73 -16.83
C ILE A 127 -13.03 19.09 -17.51
N GLN A 128 -12.67 20.12 -16.75
CA GLN A 128 -12.38 21.42 -17.32
C GLN A 128 -11.10 21.32 -18.16
N PRO A 129 -11.11 21.77 -19.44
CA PRO A 129 -10.00 21.57 -20.37
C PRO A 129 -8.69 22.24 -19.92
N GLN A 130 -8.78 23.20 -19.00
CA GLN A 130 -7.63 23.91 -18.42
C GLN A 130 -6.77 23.08 -17.44
N TYR A 131 -7.29 21.95 -16.90
CA TYR A 131 -6.56 21.11 -15.93
C TYR A 131 -6.12 19.76 -16.50
N ILE A 132 -6.31 19.49 -17.79
CA ILE A 132 -5.94 18.21 -18.42
C ILE A 132 -4.47 17.85 -18.18
N ALA A 133 -3.57 18.84 -18.19
CA ALA A 133 -2.15 18.62 -17.94
C ALA A 133 -1.89 18.12 -16.51
N ARG A 134 -2.61 18.64 -15.51
CA ARG A 134 -2.47 18.19 -14.11
C ARG A 134 -3.03 16.78 -13.92
N TRP A 135 -4.17 16.47 -14.53
CA TRP A 135 -4.74 15.12 -14.51
C TRP A 135 -3.81 14.09 -15.16
N LEU A 136 -3.13 14.47 -16.25
CA LEU A 136 -2.17 13.60 -16.92
C LEU A 136 -0.90 13.40 -16.09
N ASP A 137 -0.45 14.43 -15.37
CA ASP A 137 0.69 14.36 -14.45
C ASP A 137 0.39 13.49 -13.22
N ASP A 138 -0.78 13.67 -12.59
CA ASP A 138 -1.24 12.81 -11.49
C ASP A 138 -1.41 11.35 -11.92
N LEU A 139 -1.93 11.12 -13.13
CA LEU A 139 -2.05 9.77 -13.70
C LEU A 139 -0.67 9.16 -14.00
N ALA A 140 0.27 9.94 -14.54
CA ALA A 140 1.64 9.50 -14.79
C ALA A 140 2.38 9.18 -13.48
N TYR A 141 2.17 10.00 -12.44
CA TYR A 141 2.70 9.75 -11.10
C TYR A 141 2.18 8.43 -10.54
N LEU A 142 0.86 8.20 -10.62
CA LEU A 142 0.22 6.99 -10.10
C LEU A 142 0.65 5.73 -10.85
N VAL A 143 0.81 5.81 -12.18
CA VAL A 143 1.34 4.72 -13.02
C VAL A 143 2.81 4.46 -12.72
N SER A 144 3.63 5.50 -12.56
CA SER A 144 5.05 5.37 -12.23
C SER A 144 5.27 4.75 -10.84
N SER A 145 4.48 5.15 -9.84
CA SER A 145 4.51 4.55 -8.51
C SER A 145 4.08 3.08 -8.52
N CYS A 146 3.04 2.73 -9.29
CA CYS A 146 2.59 1.34 -9.44
C CYS A 146 3.65 0.49 -10.15
N LEU A 147 4.30 1.03 -11.19
CA LEU A 147 5.37 0.35 -11.93
C LEU A 147 6.61 0.13 -11.05
N LEU A 148 6.96 1.10 -10.20
CA LEU A 148 8.02 0.96 -9.21
C LEU A 148 7.71 -0.16 -8.21
N CYS A 149 6.45 -0.24 -7.75
CA CYS A 149 5.99 -1.29 -6.83
C CYS A 149 5.91 -2.69 -7.45
N LEU A 150 5.87 -2.78 -8.79
CA LEU A 150 5.80 -4.05 -9.53
C LEU A 150 7.18 -4.55 -9.99
N PHE A 151 8.19 -3.66 -9.96
CA PHE A 151 9.59 -3.97 -10.24
C PHE A 151 10.43 -4.21 -8.97
N LEU A 152 9.88 -3.93 -7.79
CA LEU A 152 10.40 -4.29 -6.46
C LEU A 152 9.71 -5.56 -5.97
#